data_AF-U6KXS9-F1
#
_entry.id   AF-U6KXS9-F1
#
_cell.length_a   1.000
_cell.length_b   1.000
_cell.length_c   1.000
_cell.angle_alpha   90.00
_cell.angle_beta   90.00
_cell.angle_gamma   90.00
#
_symmetry.space_group_name_H-M   'P 1'
#
loop_
_entity.id
_entity.type
_entity.pdbx_description
1 polymer ?
#
loop_
_entity_poly.entity_id
_entity_poly.type
_entity_poly.pdbx_seq_one_letter_code
_entity_poly.pdbx_strand_id
1 'polypeptide(L)'
;MPEVENPFPEDADDVESAKPGAAAAAAAAAAAKDSDGEASSSESSDEEEAELLRELEKIKKERAEREAAAARALEQQKAAEQQERMLRANPLLLNPNSNPSDTAAAAAAADGAAAKPLVRRWDDEVVFKNQAKNLTTPKKHFINDPVRSEFHKKFLQRYVD
;
A
#
# COMPACT_ATOMS: atom_id res chain seq x y z
N MET A 1 0.26 -40.30 11.12
CA MET A 1 0.89 -39.11 10.52
C MET A 1 1.11 -38.15 11.67
N PRO A 2 2.34 -37.90 12.14
CA PRO A 2 2.56 -36.87 13.15
C PRO A 2 2.39 -35.49 12.50
N GLU A 3 1.57 -34.63 13.09
CA GLU A 3 1.40 -33.24 12.70
C GLU A 3 2.73 -32.50 12.91
N VAL A 4 3.23 -31.87 11.85
CA VAL A 4 4.42 -31.01 11.90
C VAL A 4 3.94 -29.61 12.29
N GLU A 5 4.12 -29.26 13.56
CA GLU A 5 3.97 -27.87 14.02
C GLU A 5 5.01 -26.99 13.32
N ASN A 6 4.52 -26.01 12.55
CA ASN A 6 5.37 -24.99 11.92
C ASN A 6 6.03 -24.12 13.01
N PRO A 7 7.37 -24.01 13.05
CA PRO A 7 8.09 -23.30 14.12
C PRO A 7 8.14 -21.76 13.93
N PHE A 8 7.29 -21.18 13.08
CA PHE A 8 7.27 -19.75 12.80
C PHE A 8 5.86 -19.18 12.96
N PRO A 9 5.60 -18.39 14.02
CA PRO A 9 4.39 -17.57 14.13
C PRO A 9 4.37 -16.50 13.04
N GLU A 10 3.17 -16.24 12.53
CA GLU A 10 2.82 -15.44 11.35
C GLU A 10 3.01 -13.92 11.57
N ASP A 11 4.14 -13.47 12.14
CA ASP A 11 4.33 -12.06 12.54
C ASP A 11 5.78 -11.56 12.43
N ALA A 12 6.54 -12.03 11.44
CA ALA A 12 7.96 -11.68 11.27
C ALA A 12 8.25 -10.57 10.23
N ASP A 13 7.30 -9.67 9.93
CA ASP A 13 7.54 -8.54 9.00
C ASP A 13 6.71 -7.27 9.30
N ASP A 14 6.58 -6.86 10.57
CA ASP A 14 6.19 -5.48 10.90
C ASP A 14 7.43 -4.61 11.22
N VAL A 15 8.16 -4.24 10.16
CA VAL A 15 9.21 -3.22 10.22
C VAL A 15 8.60 -1.83 10.01
N GLU A 16 7.70 -1.41 10.91
CA GLU A 16 7.23 -0.04 10.95
C GLU A 16 8.13 0.86 11.81
N SER A 17 8.46 1.99 11.21
CA SER A 17 9.41 3.01 11.62
C SER A 17 9.18 3.65 12.99
N ALA A 18 10.31 4.01 13.62
CA ALA A 18 10.53 5.09 14.60
C ALA A 18 10.35 4.79 16.11
N LYS A 19 11.48 4.69 16.84
CA LYS A 19 11.60 5.19 18.23
C LYS A 19 13.06 5.53 18.61
N PRO A 20 13.34 6.74 19.15
CA PRO A 20 14.62 7.08 19.79
C PRO A 20 14.57 6.61 21.25
N GLY A 21 15.44 5.69 21.67
CA GLY A 21 15.32 5.07 22.99
C GLY A 21 16.60 4.51 23.60
N ALA A 22 17.79 4.88 23.11
CA ALA A 22 19.05 4.32 23.60
C ALA A 22 19.87 5.28 24.51
N ALA A 23 19.44 6.53 24.71
CA ALA A 23 20.19 7.51 25.50
C ALA A 23 19.68 7.71 26.96
N ALA A 24 18.58 7.06 27.35
CA ALA A 24 17.93 7.31 28.65
C ALA A 24 18.26 6.29 29.76
N ALA A 25 19.13 5.31 29.51
CA ALA A 25 19.39 4.20 30.44
C ALA A 25 20.52 4.44 31.46
N ALA A 26 21.25 5.56 31.38
CA ALA A 26 22.43 5.81 32.23
C ALA A 26 22.18 6.77 33.43
N ALA A 27 20.99 7.36 33.56
CA ALA A 27 20.73 8.43 34.55
C ALA A 27 19.94 7.98 35.81
N ALA A 28 19.55 6.71 35.93
CA ALA A 28 18.60 6.26 36.97
C ALA A 28 19.23 5.52 38.16
N ALA A 29 20.57 5.47 38.28
CA ALA A 29 21.26 4.71 39.34
C ALA A 29 21.62 5.52 40.61
N ALA A 30 21.12 6.75 40.76
CA ALA A 30 21.51 7.64 41.87
C ALA A 30 20.32 8.42 42.49
N ALA A 31 19.29 7.70 42.93
CA ALA A 31 18.25 8.17 43.87
C ALA A 31 17.50 6.91 44.33
N ALA A 32 17.16 6.64 45.58
CA ALA A 32 17.22 7.41 46.80
C ALA A 32 17.35 6.42 47.98
N LYS A 33 17.89 6.95 49.05
CA LYS A 33 18.05 6.34 50.36
C LYS A 33 16.75 6.55 51.14
N ASP A 34 16.29 5.51 51.83
CA ASP A 34 15.46 5.53 53.05
C ASP A 34 14.02 6.06 52.95
N SER A 35 13.05 5.17 53.17
CA SER A 35 11.69 5.49 53.59
C SER A 35 11.00 4.22 54.09
N ASP A 36 11.24 3.92 55.36
CA ASP A 36 10.42 3.02 56.17
C ASP A 36 9.01 3.63 56.32
N GLY A 37 7.96 2.85 56.08
CA GLY A 37 6.60 3.36 55.94
C GLY A 37 5.54 2.28 55.80
N GLU A 38 5.29 1.60 56.93
CA GLU A 38 4.04 0.94 57.36
C GLU A 38 2.86 0.90 56.35
N ALA A 39 2.45 -0.31 56.01
CA ALA A 39 1.23 -0.58 55.25
C ALA A 39 -0.01 -0.20 56.07
N SER A 40 -0.74 0.82 55.60
CA SER A 40 -2.12 1.07 56.03
C SER A 40 -3.01 1.24 54.80
N SER A 41 -3.77 0.19 54.50
CA SER A 41 -4.85 0.18 53.54
C SER A 41 -5.90 1.22 53.94
N SER A 42 -6.23 2.15 53.04
CA SER A 42 -7.35 3.08 53.21
C SER A 42 -8.03 3.34 51.86
N GLU A 43 -8.93 2.41 51.50
CA GLU A 43 -10.23 2.59 50.81
C GLU A 43 -10.48 3.94 50.09
N SER A 44 -9.72 4.24 49.04
CA SER A 44 -9.97 5.37 48.11
C SER A 44 -9.57 5.06 46.66
N SER A 45 -9.44 3.77 46.31
CA SER A 45 -8.90 3.28 45.03
C SER A 45 -9.98 2.87 44.01
N ASP A 46 -11.21 2.61 44.44
CA ASP A 46 -12.32 2.17 43.57
C ASP A 46 -12.83 3.30 42.65
N GLU A 47 -12.76 4.55 43.09
CA GLU A 47 -13.25 5.71 42.32
C GLU A 47 -12.31 6.05 41.14
N GLU A 48 -10.99 5.97 41.33
CA GLU A 48 -10.00 6.18 40.27
C GLU A 48 -10.03 5.06 39.21
N GLU A 49 -10.26 3.80 39.62
CA GLU A 49 -10.39 2.66 38.69
C GLU A 49 -11.68 2.75 37.85
N ALA A 50 -12.78 3.21 38.44
CA ALA A 50 -14.04 3.44 37.73
C ALA A 50 -13.94 4.59 36.71
N GLU A 51 -13.16 5.62 36.99
CA GLU A 51 -12.86 6.70 36.04
C GLU A 51 -11.99 6.21 34.87
N LEU A 52 -10.97 5.39 35.14
CA LEU A 52 -10.11 4.78 34.13
C LEU A 52 -10.89 3.88 33.15
N LEU A 53 -11.84 3.08 33.66
CA LEU A 53 -12.70 2.22 32.81
C LEU A 53 -13.60 3.06 31.87
N ARG A 54 -14.14 4.19 32.35
CA ARG A 54 -14.93 5.10 31.51
C ARG A 54 -14.09 5.78 30.43
N GLU A 55 -12.85 6.12 30.73
CA GLU A 55 -11.93 6.69 29.76
C GLU A 55 -11.51 5.65 28.69
N LEU A 56 -11.27 4.40 29.08
CA LEU A 56 -11.01 3.30 28.15
C LEU A 56 -12.20 3.01 27.23
N GLU A 57 -13.43 3.03 27.75
CA GLU A 57 -14.64 2.88 26.94
C GLU A 57 -14.77 4.02 25.92
N LYS A 58 -14.43 5.25 26.31
CA LYS A 58 -14.43 6.41 25.42
C LYS A 58 -13.38 6.28 24.32
N ILE A 59 -12.15 5.86 24.65
CA ILE A 59 -11.06 5.63 23.70
C ILE A 59 -11.42 4.49 22.73
N LYS A 60 -12.00 3.40 23.23
CA LYS A 60 -12.43 2.26 22.41
C LYS A 60 -13.53 2.66 21.43
N LYS A 61 -14.47 3.48 21.85
CA LYS A 61 -15.53 4.02 20.99
C LYS A 61 -14.97 4.95 19.91
N GLU A 62 -14.07 5.85 20.27
CA GLU A 62 -13.41 6.76 19.32
C GLU A 62 -12.58 6.00 18.28
N ARG A 63 -11.82 4.98 18.72
CA ARG A 63 -11.01 4.15 17.83
C ARG A 63 -11.87 3.33 16.87
N ALA A 64 -12.98 2.75 17.35
CA ALA A 64 -13.92 2.02 16.51
C ALA A 64 -14.59 2.92 15.46
N GLU A 65 -14.93 4.17 15.82
CA GLU A 65 -15.49 5.14 14.88
C GLU A 65 -14.47 5.58 13.82
N ARG A 66 -13.22 5.84 14.23
CA ARG A 66 -12.12 6.19 13.30
C ARG A 66 -11.82 5.04 12.34
N GLU A 67 -11.79 3.81 12.83
CA GLU A 67 -11.58 2.61 11.99
C GLU A 67 -12.75 2.40 11.03
N ALA A 68 -13.99 2.55 11.48
CA ALA A 68 -15.17 2.47 10.61
C ALA A 68 -15.18 3.57 9.53
N ALA A 69 -14.76 4.80 9.87
CA ALA A 69 -14.62 5.89 8.91
C ALA A 69 -13.50 5.62 7.89
N ALA A 70 -12.34 5.12 8.35
CA ALA A 70 -11.23 4.74 7.50
C ALA A 70 -11.60 3.58 6.55
N ALA A 71 -12.30 2.56 7.05
CA ALA A 71 -12.78 1.43 6.27
C ALA A 71 -13.74 1.89 5.15
N ARG A 72 -14.69 2.78 5.47
CA ARG A 72 -15.60 3.38 4.47
C ARG A 72 -14.86 4.19 3.41
N ALA A 73 -13.86 4.99 3.81
CA ALA A 73 -13.06 5.76 2.87
C ALA A 73 -12.26 4.87 1.92
N LEU A 74 -11.70 3.77 2.44
CA LEU A 74 -10.95 2.79 1.65
C LEU A 74 -11.87 2.03 0.68
N GLU A 75 -13.06 1.66 1.12
CA GLU A 75 -14.08 1.04 0.24
C GLU A 75 -14.50 1.97 -0.89
N GLN A 76 -14.71 3.27 -0.61
CA GLN A 76 -15.00 4.27 -1.63
C GLN A 76 -13.86 4.42 -2.64
N GLN A 77 -12.61 4.45 -2.18
CA GLN A 77 -11.45 4.49 -3.09
C GLN A 77 -11.37 3.25 -3.97
N LYS A 78 -11.57 2.05 -3.40
CA LYS A 78 -11.62 0.79 -4.15
C LYS A 78 -12.75 0.78 -5.19
N ALA A 79 -13.93 1.29 -4.83
CA ALA A 79 -15.05 1.39 -5.76
C ALA A 79 -14.75 2.36 -6.92
N ALA A 80 -14.14 3.52 -6.63
CA ALA A 80 -13.72 4.48 -7.64
C ALA A 80 -12.65 3.90 -8.57
N GLU A 81 -11.66 3.18 -8.04
CA GLU A 81 -10.62 2.53 -8.83
C GLU A 81 -11.20 1.41 -9.72
N GLN A 82 -12.15 0.63 -9.20
CA GLN A 82 -12.87 -0.37 -10.00
C GLN A 82 -13.67 0.28 -11.12
N GLN A 83 -14.36 1.39 -10.86
CA GLN A 83 -15.06 2.16 -11.88
C GLN A 83 -14.10 2.72 -12.93
N GLU A 84 -12.95 3.27 -12.53
CA GLU A 84 -11.94 3.77 -13.46
C GLU A 84 -11.39 2.63 -14.34
N ARG A 85 -11.11 1.46 -13.74
CA ARG A 85 -10.66 0.28 -14.48
C ARG A 85 -11.74 -0.21 -15.45
N MET A 86 -13.01 -0.23 -15.06
CA MET A 86 -14.14 -0.60 -15.93
C MET A 86 -14.32 0.40 -17.08
N LEU A 87 -14.22 1.71 -16.80
CA LEU A 87 -14.30 2.77 -17.81
C LEU A 87 -13.12 2.70 -18.80
N ARG A 88 -11.90 2.49 -18.30
CA ARG A 88 -10.69 2.34 -19.12
C ARG A 88 -10.66 1.06 -19.93
N ALA A 89 -11.19 -0.04 -19.37
CA ALA A 89 -11.28 -1.33 -20.05
C ALA A 89 -12.42 -1.39 -21.07
N ASN A 90 -13.27 -0.35 -21.16
CA ASN A 90 -14.30 -0.25 -22.18
C ASN A 90 -13.78 0.55 -23.39
N PRO A 91 -13.33 -0.13 -24.47
CA PRO A 91 -12.80 0.53 -25.66
C PRO A 91 -13.87 1.31 -26.45
N LEU A 92 -15.16 1.11 -26.16
CA LEU A 92 -16.24 1.88 -26.80
C LEU A 92 -16.33 3.29 -26.22
N LEU A 93 -16.17 3.45 -24.90
CA LEU A 93 -16.27 4.75 -24.23
C LEU A 93 -15.04 5.65 -24.45
N LEU A 94 -13.88 5.05 -24.69
CA LEU A 94 -12.65 5.78 -25.04
C LEU A 94 -12.60 6.17 -26.53
N ASN A 95 -13.55 5.70 -27.33
CA ASN A 95 -13.66 6.08 -28.73
C ASN A 95 -14.57 7.32 -28.83
N PRO A 96 -14.06 8.50 -29.22
CA PRO A 96 -14.89 9.70 -29.37
C PRO A 96 -15.97 9.59 -30.46
N ASN A 97 -16.03 8.46 -31.17
CA ASN A 97 -17.01 8.13 -32.20
C ASN A 97 -18.18 7.26 -31.71
N SER A 98 -18.26 6.89 -30.42
CA SER A 98 -19.39 6.10 -29.89
C SER A 98 -20.57 7.00 -29.53
N ASN A 99 -21.06 7.81 -30.48
CA ASN A 99 -22.32 8.49 -30.28
C ASN A 99 -23.45 7.44 -30.51
N PRO A 100 -24.29 7.11 -29.51
CA PRO A 100 -25.34 6.12 -29.70
C PRO A 100 -26.40 6.57 -30.73
N SER A 101 -26.46 7.85 -31.08
CA SER A 101 -27.31 8.37 -32.18
C SER A 101 -26.88 7.87 -33.56
N ASP A 102 -25.62 7.46 -33.72
CA ASP A 102 -25.06 7.10 -35.03
C ASP A 102 -25.01 5.58 -35.24
N THR A 103 -25.44 4.79 -34.25
CA THR A 103 -25.56 3.33 -34.39
C THR A 103 -26.68 2.91 -35.36
N ALA A 104 -27.67 3.77 -35.60
CA ALA A 104 -28.62 3.62 -36.70
C ALA A 104 -28.02 4.03 -38.06
N ALA A 105 -26.96 4.83 -38.08
CA ALA A 105 -26.27 5.30 -39.29
C ALA A 105 -25.04 4.43 -39.66
N ALA A 106 -24.53 3.60 -38.76
CA ALA A 106 -23.41 2.70 -39.02
C ALA A 106 -23.78 1.50 -39.93
N ALA A 107 -25.07 1.16 -40.03
CA ALA A 107 -25.57 0.18 -41.01
C ALA A 107 -25.81 0.79 -42.41
N ALA A 108 -25.75 2.12 -42.54
CA ALA A 108 -26.05 2.86 -43.77
C ALA A 108 -24.80 3.47 -44.45
N ALA A 109 -23.59 3.12 -44.03
CA ALA A 109 -22.35 3.59 -44.63
C ALA A 109 -21.83 2.65 -45.75
N ALA A 110 -22.75 2.14 -46.58
CA ALA A 110 -22.41 1.42 -47.82
C ALA A 110 -22.13 2.37 -49.00
N ASP A 111 -22.43 3.66 -48.86
CA ASP A 111 -22.28 4.62 -49.95
C ASP A 111 -21.72 5.96 -49.46
N GLY A 112 -20.61 6.37 -50.08
CA GLY A 112 -20.08 7.72 -50.23
C GLY A 112 -20.29 8.79 -49.13
N ALA A 113 -19.17 9.18 -48.53
CA ALA A 113 -18.85 10.54 -48.03
C ALA A 113 -19.48 11.02 -46.71
N ALA A 114 -18.68 10.97 -45.63
CA ALA A 114 -18.24 12.13 -44.80
C ALA A 114 -17.95 11.75 -43.34
N ALA A 115 -16.68 11.48 -43.04
CA ALA A 115 -15.97 11.85 -41.80
C ALA A 115 -14.59 11.20 -41.91
N LYS A 116 -13.56 11.97 -42.26
CA LYS A 116 -12.20 11.42 -42.38
C LYS A 116 -11.82 10.86 -41.00
N PRO A 117 -11.68 9.52 -40.82
CA PRO A 117 -11.23 8.98 -39.56
C PRO A 117 -9.86 9.60 -39.27
N LEU A 118 -9.69 10.02 -38.02
CA LEU A 118 -8.52 10.75 -37.57
C LEU A 118 -7.23 10.11 -38.09
N VAL A 119 -6.37 10.97 -38.66
CA VAL A 119 -5.09 10.66 -39.30
C VAL A 119 -4.32 9.59 -38.53
N ARG A 120 -3.83 8.60 -39.27
CA ARG A 120 -2.96 7.53 -38.80
C ARG A 120 -1.92 8.08 -37.82
N ARG A 121 -1.90 7.52 -36.61
CA ARG A 121 -1.04 8.00 -35.51
C ARG A 121 0.42 7.77 -35.89
N TRP A 122 1.31 8.68 -35.49
CA TRP A 122 2.75 8.54 -35.73
C TRP A 122 3.33 7.22 -35.16
N ASP A 123 2.74 6.73 -34.06
CA ASP A 123 3.05 5.44 -33.44
C ASP A 123 2.67 4.22 -34.29
N ASP A 124 1.83 4.38 -35.31
CA ASP A 124 1.28 3.26 -36.06
C ASP A 124 2.26 2.71 -37.12
N GLU A 125 3.28 3.49 -37.51
CA GLU A 125 4.40 3.01 -38.36
C GLU A 125 5.49 2.28 -37.58
N VAL A 126 5.44 2.31 -36.25
CA VAL A 126 6.51 1.70 -35.45
C VAL A 126 6.37 0.18 -35.52
N VAL A 127 7.37 -0.47 -36.14
CA VAL A 127 7.43 -1.92 -36.36
C VAL A 127 7.52 -2.73 -35.07
N PHE A 128 7.92 -2.12 -33.95
CA PHE A 128 7.96 -2.75 -32.65
C PHE A 128 6.97 -2.10 -31.69
N LYS A 129 5.97 -2.86 -31.25
CA LYS A 129 4.98 -2.44 -30.25
C LYS A 129 5.17 -3.24 -28.95
N ASN A 130 5.02 -2.58 -27.80
CA ASN A 130 4.93 -3.20 -26.48
C ASN A 130 6.13 -4.09 -26.05
N GLN A 131 7.37 -3.70 -26.37
CA GLN A 131 8.59 -4.48 -26.09
C GLN A 131 8.78 -4.81 -24.59
N ALA A 132 8.37 -3.92 -23.68
CA ALA A 132 8.58 -4.06 -22.24
C ALA A 132 7.43 -4.75 -21.47
N LYS A 133 6.36 -5.18 -22.15
CA LYS A 133 5.11 -5.58 -21.47
C LYS A 133 5.27 -6.75 -20.50
N ASN A 134 6.21 -7.67 -20.76
CA ASN A 134 6.43 -8.87 -19.95
C ASN A 134 7.87 -8.98 -19.42
N LEU A 135 8.60 -7.85 -19.32
CA LEU A 135 9.95 -7.89 -18.77
C LEU A 135 9.87 -8.21 -17.27
N THR A 136 10.59 -9.25 -16.86
CA THR A 136 10.65 -9.64 -15.45
C THR A 136 11.41 -8.56 -14.68
N THR A 137 10.81 -7.96 -13.66
CA THR A 137 11.55 -7.04 -12.79
C THR A 137 12.71 -7.81 -12.12
N PRO A 138 13.97 -7.33 -12.23
CA PRO A 138 15.09 -8.02 -11.62
C PRO A 138 14.91 -8.04 -10.11
N LYS A 139 14.73 -9.24 -9.57
CA LYS A 139 14.63 -9.47 -8.13
C LYS A 139 15.99 -9.16 -7.48
N LYS A 140 15.96 -8.48 -6.34
CA LYS A 140 17.16 -8.18 -5.54
C LYS A 140 17.63 -9.46 -4.86
N HIS A 141 18.73 -10.03 -5.33
CA HIS A 141 19.37 -11.18 -4.69
C HIS A 141 20.79 -10.82 -4.29
N PHE A 142 21.18 -11.27 -3.09
CA PHE A 142 22.57 -11.23 -2.69
C PHE A 142 23.30 -12.43 -3.29
N ILE A 143 24.46 -12.17 -3.89
CA ILE A 143 25.34 -13.21 -4.41
C ILE A 143 26.65 -13.09 -3.65
N ASN A 144 27.12 -14.19 -3.07
CA ASN A 144 28.44 -14.28 -2.45
C ASN A 144 29.54 -14.44 -3.53
N ASP A 145 29.61 -13.47 -4.45
CA ASP A 145 30.60 -13.39 -5.52
C ASP A 145 30.85 -11.90 -5.84
N PRO A 146 32.08 -11.39 -5.67
CA PRO A 146 32.38 -9.97 -5.85
C PRO A 146 32.31 -9.52 -7.31
N VAL A 147 32.44 -10.41 -8.30
CA VAL A 147 32.45 -10.04 -9.73
C VAL A 147 31.06 -10.19 -10.35
N ARG A 148 30.25 -11.12 -9.87
CA ARG A 148 28.88 -11.35 -10.38
C ARG A 148 27.79 -10.60 -9.63
N SER A 149 28.12 -9.97 -8.51
CA SER A 149 27.20 -9.13 -7.76
C SER A 149 26.62 -8.01 -8.64
N GLU A 150 25.36 -7.67 -8.41
CA GLU A 150 24.70 -6.51 -9.03
C GLU A 150 25.45 -5.20 -8.78
N PHE A 151 26.17 -5.12 -7.65
CA PHE A 151 27.06 -3.99 -7.37
C PHE A 151 28.18 -3.89 -8.42
N HIS A 152 28.88 -4.98 -8.70
CA HIS A 152 30.02 -4.97 -9.62
C HIS A 152 29.59 -4.75 -11.07
N LYS A 153 28.47 -5.35 -11.48
CA LYS A 153 27.88 -5.07 -12.80
C LYS A 153 27.55 -3.59 -12.98
N LYS A 154 26.90 -2.97 -11.98
CA LYS A 154 26.58 -1.53 -11.99
C LYS A 154 27.82 -0.65 -11.92
N PHE A 155 28.84 -1.07 -11.19
CA PHE A 155 30.13 -0.38 -11.11
C PHE A 155 30.80 -0.36 -12.49
N LEU A 156 30.93 -1.51 -13.17
CA LEU A 156 31.51 -1.57 -14.50
C LEU A 156 30.71 -0.73 -15.50
N GLN A 157 29.38 -0.85 -15.52
CA GLN A 157 28.51 -0.03 -16.37
C GLN A 157 28.66 1.48 -16.14
N ARG A 158 29.10 1.90 -14.94
CA ARG A 158 29.24 3.32 -14.58
C ARG A 158 30.61 3.90 -14.89
N TYR A 159 31.67 3.08 -14.82
CA TYR A 159 33.06 3.55 -14.87
C TYR A 159 33.84 3.01 -16.07
N VAL A 160 33.25 2.11 -16.85
CA VAL A 160 33.84 1.56 -18.07
C VAL A 160 32.82 1.76 -19.20
N ASP A 161 33.22 2.52 -20.22
CA ASP A 161 32.46 2.75 -21.45
C ASP A 161 32.85 1.74 -22.54
#